data_AF-A0A7C9HSG3-F1
#
_entry.id   AF-A0A7C9HSG3-F1
#
_cell.length_a   1.000
_cell.length_b   1.000
_cell.length_c   1.000
_cell.angle_alpha   90.00
_cell.angle_beta   90.00
_cell.angle_gamma   90.00
#
_symmetry.space_group_name_H-M   'P 1'
#
loop_
_entity.id
_entity.type
_entity.pdbx_description
1 polymer ?
#
loop_
_entity_poly.entity_id
_entity_poly.type
_entity_poly.pdbx_seq_one_letter_code
_entity_poly.pdbx_strand_id
1 'polypeptide(L)'
;MKPGGDHALDHPVPVMLYECASGVRRDDLVDGFLRGSGLEILPRWRLTVTNTIPTLRDLSMQCQVPLIAAGVKKALYAIQSDPQLENRFTVMRLPPLQSGAPFVRMLMAFERWLPLPEPSQLRQPAFAQYLYDLSGGWIGELKDVLHRGLRYAIQHQTPCLTVDLMQAAGCLSAKERRAVDI
;
A
#
# COMPACT_ATOMS: atom_id res chain seq x y z
N MET A 1 -24.33 28.02 40.35
CA MET A 1 -23.51 28.67 39.28
C MET A 1 -22.99 27.54 38.40
N LYS A 2 -23.57 27.33 37.22
CA LYS A 2 -23.18 26.22 36.32
C LYS A 2 -21.80 26.51 35.71
N PRO A 3 -20.96 25.48 35.48
CA PRO A 3 -19.68 25.65 34.81
C PRO A 3 -19.93 25.88 33.32
N GLY A 4 -19.36 26.95 32.78
CA GLY A 4 -19.46 27.31 31.37
C GLY A 4 -18.20 26.92 30.61
N GLY A 5 -18.40 26.27 29.47
CA GLY A 5 -17.55 26.48 28.29
C GLY A 5 -16.48 25.43 28.01
N ASP A 6 -16.81 24.15 28.00
CA ASP A 6 -16.02 23.17 27.23
C ASP A 6 -16.46 23.26 25.76
N HIS A 7 -15.88 24.22 25.03
CA HIS A 7 -15.99 24.28 23.56
C HIS A 7 -14.97 23.29 22.96
N ALA A 8 -15.20 22.00 23.20
CA ALA A 8 -14.47 20.94 22.54
C ALA A 8 -14.92 20.86 21.08
N LEU A 9 -14.17 21.54 20.20
CA LEU A 9 -13.89 21.18 18.81
C LEU A 9 -14.92 20.25 18.14
N ASP A 10 -16.11 20.79 17.83
CA ASP A 10 -17.12 20.11 17.02
C ASP A 10 -16.81 20.25 15.51
N HIS A 11 -15.53 20.16 15.17
CA HIS A 11 -15.07 20.13 13.80
C HIS A 11 -15.01 18.68 13.37
N PRO A 12 -15.63 18.29 12.24
CA PRO A 12 -15.56 16.93 11.74
C PRO A 12 -14.08 16.56 11.56
N VAL A 13 -13.63 15.57 12.33
CA VAL A 13 -12.29 15.02 12.18
C VAL A 13 -12.18 14.48 10.75
N PRO A 14 -11.17 14.90 9.96
CA PRO A 14 -11.08 14.49 8.56
C PRO A 14 -10.93 12.97 8.48
N VAL A 15 -11.81 12.35 7.70
CA VAL A 15 -11.80 10.91 7.45
C VAL A 15 -11.43 10.69 5.98
N MET A 16 -10.41 9.86 5.72
CA MET A 16 -9.87 9.66 4.37
C MET A 16 -10.04 8.22 3.91
N LEU A 17 -10.48 8.03 2.66
CA LEU A 17 -10.50 6.74 1.99
C LEU A 17 -9.49 6.73 0.85
N TYR A 18 -8.59 5.74 0.84
CA TYR A 18 -7.68 5.51 -0.27
C TYR A 18 -8.20 4.41 -1.21
N GLU A 19 -8.38 4.74 -2.47
CA GLU A 19 -8.58 3.78 -3.57
C GLU A 19 -7.22 3.35 -4.11
N CYS A 20 -6.95 2.04 -4.07
CA CYS A 20 -5.70 1.45 -4.56
C CYS A 20 -5.94 0.54 -5.75
N ALA A 21 -4.92 0.42 -6.60
CA ALA A 21 -4.95 -0.53 -7.69
C ALA A 21 -5.04 -1.97 -7.18
N SER A 22 -5.71 -2.79 -7.98
CA SER A 22 -5.70 -4.25 -7.89
C SER A 22 -4.26 -4.76 -7.94
N GLY A 23 -3.69 -5.12 -6.80
CA GLY A 23 -2.28 -5.54 -6.66
C GLY A 23 -1.66 -5.13 -5.31
N VAL A 24 -2.20 -4.11 -4.64
CA VAL A 24 -1.76 -3.72 -3.29
C VAL A 24 -2.35 -4.68 -2.25
N ARG A 25 -1.51 -5.46 -1.55
CA ARG A 25 -1.99 -6.32 -0.46
C ARG A 25 -2.29 -5.49 0.78
N ARG A 26 -3.17 -6.00 1.64
CA ARG A 26 -3.65 -5.33 2.86
C ARG A 26 -2.51 -4.82 3.76
N ASP A 27 -1.42 -5.56 3.88
CA ASP A 27 -0.28 -5.18 4.73
C ASP A 27 0.63 -4.12 4.10
N ASP A 28 0.66 -4.03 2.77
CA ASP A 28 1.58 -3.13 2.05
C ASP A 28 1.15 -1.69 2.08
N LEU A 29 -0.16 -1.50 2.11
CA LEU A 29 -0.74 -0.18 2.20
C LEU A 29 -0.49 0.46 3.56
N VAL A 30 -0.61 -0.33 4.63
CA VAL A 30 -0.37 0.16 5.99
C VAL A 30 1.11 0.49 6.12
N ASP A 31 2.01 -0.45 5.81
CA ASP A 31 3.42 -0.27 6.13
C ASP A 31 4.18 0.65 5.17
N GLY A 32 3.83 0.66 3.88
CA GLY A 32 4.56 1.42 2.85
C GLY A 32 4.22 2.91 2.82
N PHE A 33 2.95 3.26 3.05
CA PHE A 33 2.48 4.65 2.98
C PHE A 33 2.80 5.43 4.26
N LEU A 34 2.52 4.84 5.43
CA LEU A 34 2.71 5.47 6.74
C LEU A 34 4.16 5.93 6.97
N ARG A 35 5.12 5.11 6.53
CA ARG A 35 6.55 5.42 6.61
C ARG A 35 6.98 6.56 5.68
N GLY A 36 6.24 6.83 4.60
CA GLY A 36 6.50 7.94 3.67
C GLY A 36 5.84 9.26 4.08
N SER A 37 4.77 9.20 4.89
CA SER A 37 4.02 10.37 5.39
C SER A 37 4.49 10.87 6.77
N GLY A 38 5.47 10.20 7.40
CA GLY A 38 5.92 10.54 8.76
C GLY A 38 4.88 10.19 9.84
N LEU A 39 3.86 9.40 9.52
CA LEU A 39 2.86 8.91 10.46
C LEU A 39 3.30 7.51 10.93
N GLU A 40 3.71 7.35 12.19
CA GLU A 40 3.86 6.03 12.79
C GLU A 40 2.53 5.57 13.39
N ILE A 41 1.90 4.52 12.83
CA ILE A 41 0.81 3.85 13.53
C ILE A 41 1.44 2.92 14.56
N LEU A 42 1.41 3.33 15.83
CA LEU A 42 1.76 2.43 16.94
C LEU A 42 0.82 1.21 16.89
N PRO A 43 1.31 -0.02 17.14
CA PRO A 43 0.55 -1.27 16.97
C PRO A 43 -0.77 -1.31 17.74
N ARG A 44 -0.92 -0.49 18.80
CA ARG A 44 -2.15 -0.32 19.57
C ARG A 44 -3.31 0.32 18.79
N TRP A 45 -3.05 0.99 17.67
CA TRP A 45 -4.05 1.72 16.87
C TRP A 45 -4.46 0.97 15.59
N ARG A 46 -4.09 -0.30 15.44
CA ARG A 46 -4.49 -1.15 14.32
C ARG A 46 -5.76 -1.93 14.68
N LEU A 47 -6.91 -1.47 14.19
CA LEU A 47 -8.18 -2.20 14.29
C LEU A 47 -8.41 -3.00 12.99
N THR A 48 -8.42 -4.33 13.10
CA THR A 48 -8.82 -5.20 11.99
C THR A 48 -10.30 -5.50 12.13
N VAL A 49 -11.12 -4.80 11.36
CA VAL A 49 -12.56 -5.09 11.27
C VAL A 49 -12.79 -6.06 10.10
N THR A 50 -13.55 -7.12 10.35
CA THR A 50 -13.92 -8.11 9.34
C THR A 50 -15.34 -7.82 8.85
N ASN A 51 -15.42 -7.09 7.73
CA ASN A 51 -16.58 -6.93 6.84
C ASN A 51 -17.98 -6.72 7.46
N THR A 52 -18.19 -5.56 8.11
CA THR A 52 -19.53 -4.98 8.23
C THR A 52 -19.46 -3.46 8.05
N ILE A 53 -20.13 -2.95 7.02
CA ILE A 53 -20.38 -1.51 6.83
C ILE A 53 -20.99 -0.87 8.09
N PRO A 54 -21.93 -1.52 8.82
CA PRO A 54 -22.41 -1.05 10.11
C PRO A 54 -21.30 -0.78 11.14
N THR A 55 -20.30 -1.65 11.28
CA THR A 55 -19.23 -1.43 12.24
C THR A 55 -18.32 -0.28 11.82
N LEU A 56 -18.08 -0.10 10.52
CA LEU A 56 -17.33 1.06 10.03
C LEU A 56 -18.11 2.37 10.28
N ARG A 57 -19.44 2.34 10.11
CA ARG A 57 -20.34 3.44 10.43
C ARG A 57 -20.25 3.79 11.91
N ASP A 58 -20.45 2.82 12.79
CA ASP A 58 -20.43 3.02 14.24
C ASP A 58 -19.08 3.58 14.70
N LEU A 59 -17.98 3.01 14.21
CA LEU A 59 -16.63 3.54 14.48
C LEU A 59 -16.48 4.97 13.98
N SER A 60 -16.93 5.28 12.77
CA SER A 60 -16.83 6.64 12.22
C SER A 60 -17.60 7.69 13.01
N MET A 61 -18.70 7.29 13.65
CA MET A 61 -19.54 8.19 14.43
C MET A 61 -19.09 8.31 15.88
N GLN A 62 -18.66 7.20 16.50
CA GLN A 62 -18.31 7.14 17.93
C GLN A 62 -16.85 7.47 18.19
N CYS A 63 -15.96 7.27 17.22
CA CYS A 63 -14.54 7.58 17.39
C CYS A 63 -14.27 9.07 17.18
N GLN A 64 -13.64 9.70 18.18
CA GLN A 64 -13.06 11.04 18.08
C GLN A 64 -11.68 11.05 17.39
N VAL A 65 -11.30 9.96 16.70
CA VAL A 65 -10.02 9.85 16.00
C VAL A 65 -10.19 9.85 14.49
N PRO A 66 -9.24 10.41 13.73
CA PRO A 66 -9.27 10.36 12.29
C PRO A 66 -9.28 8.90 11.81
N LEU A 67 -10.23 8.57 10.95
CA LEU A 67 -10.28 7.25 10.32
C LEU A 67 -9.66 7.34 8.93
N ILE A 68 -8.71 6.43 8.69
CA ILE A 68 -8.16 6.21 7.36
C ILE A 68 -8.56 4.80 6.94
N ALA A 69 -9.37 4.72 5.90
CA ALA A 69 -9.72 3.48 5.24
C ALA A 69 -8.95 3.35 3.94
N ALA A 70 -8.69 2.13 3.51
CA ALA A 70 -8.00 1.90 2.27
C ALA A 70 -8.36 0.54 1.69
N GLY A 71 -8.48 0.52 0.36
CA GLY A 71 -8.84 -0.69 -0.35
C GLY A 71 -8.94 -0.48 -1.85
N VAL A 72 -9.32 -1.54 -2.55
CA VAL A 72 -9.60 -1.49 -3.99
C VAL A 72 -10.99 -0.89 -4.24
N LYS A 73 -11.32 -0.61 -5.50
CA LYS A 73 -12.61 0.00 -5.93
C LYS A 73 -13.86 -0.60 -5.28
N LYS A 74 -13.86 -1.91 -4.98
CA LYS A 74 -14.96 -2.59 -4.28
C LYS A 74 -15.21 -2.03 -2.86
N ALA A 75 -14.15 -1.63 -2.14
CA ALA A 75 -14.26 -0.99 -0.83
C ALA A 75 -14.88 0.40 -0.93
N LEU A 76 -14.52 1.16 -1.97
CA LEU A 76 -15.16 2.45 -2.26
C LEU A 76 -16.67 2.28 -2.48
N TYR A 77 -17.08 1.33 -3.31
CA TYR A 77 -18.52 1.05 -3.51
C TYR A 77 -19.23 0.63 -2.23
N ALA A 78 -18.57 -0.15 -1.36
CA ALA A 78 -19.16 -0.53 -0.08
C ALA A 78 -19.37 0.69 0.83
N ILE A 79 -18.43 1.64 0.86
CA ILE A 79 -18.56 2.89 1.61
C ILE A 79 -19.64 3.80 1.02
N GLN A 80 -19.68 3.94 -0.31
CA GLN A 80 -20.69 4.72 -1.02
C GLN A 80 -22.10 4.12 -0.93
N SER A 81 -22.22 2.82 -0.63
CA SER A 81 -23.54 2.21 -0.39
C SER A 81 -24.23 2.70 0.89
N ASP A 82 -23.51 3.47 1.72
CA ASP A 82 -23.96 4.00 3.00
C ASP A 82 -23.82 5.53 3.02
N PRO A 83 -24.94 6.29 2.97
CA PRO A 83 -24.89 7.75 2.91
C PRO A 83 -24.17 8.43 4.09
N GLN A 84 -24.13 7.80 5.26
CA GLN A 84 -23.43 8.37 6.42
C GLN A 84 -21.91 8.22 6.28
N LEU A 85 -21.46 7.13 5.67
CA LEU A 85 -20.05 6.94 5.37
C LEU A 85 -19.62 7.76 4.16
N GLU A 86 -20.42 7.80 3.10
CA GLU A 86 -20.14 8.58 1.90
C GLU A 86 -19.90 10.06 2.22
N ASN A 87 -20.75 10.66 3.07
CA ASN A 87 -20.62 12.07 3.44
C ASN A 87 -19.43 12.37 4.36
N ARG A 88 -18.83 11.35 4.99
CA ARG A 88 -17.74 11.53 5.96
C ARG A 88 -16.37 11.20 5.37
N PHE A 89 -16.29 10.29 4.41
CA PHE A 89 -15.04 9.89 3.78
C PHE A 89 -14.70 10.75 2.56
N THR A 90 -13.55 11.41 2.61
CA THR A 90 -12.93 12.02 1.42
C THR A 90 -12.14 10.97 0.67
N VAL A 91 -12.47 10.75 -0.60
CA VAL A 91 -11.81 9.74 -1.44
C VAL A 91 -10.54 10.31 -2.09
N MET A 92 -9.43 9.60 -1.93
CA MET A 92 -8.19 9.85 -2.64
C MET A 92 -7.78 8.60 -3.42
N ARG A 93 -7.37 8.81 -4.67
CA ARG A 93 -6.82 7.73 -5.50
C ARG A 93 -5.31 7.69 -5.32
N LEU A 94 -4.76 6.51 -5.08
CA LEU A 94 -3.32 6.32 -5.06
C LEU A 94 -2.82 6.15 -6.51
N PRO A 95 -2.09 7.13 -7.09
CA PRO A 95 -1.57 7.00 -8.45
C PRO A 95 -0.38 6.03 -8.48
N PRO A 96 -0.04 5.46 -9.65
CA PRO A 96 1.22 4.75 -9.81
C PRO A 96 2.39 5.72 -9.62
N LEU A 97 3.49 5.19 -9.07
CA LEU A 97 4.74 5.94 -8.99
C LEU A 97 5.25 6.22 -10.40
N GLN A 98 5.67 7.45 -10.64
CA GLN A 98 6.32 7.84 -11.89
C GLN A 98 7.74 7.27 -11.95
N SER A 99 8.19 6.94 -13.15
CA SER A 99 9.58 6.58 -13.40
C SER A 99 10.53 7.69 -12.93
N GLY A 100 11.75 7.32 -12.56
CA GLY A 100 12.75 8.26 -12.04
C GLY A 100 12.72 8.39 -10.51
N ALA A 101 12.86 9.60 -9.98
CA ALA A 101 13.15 9.83 -8.56
C ALA A 101 12.13 9.21 -7.58
N PRO A 102 10.80 9.29 -7.79
CA PRO A 102 9.83 8.67 -6.89
C PRO A 102 9.97 7.14 -6.84
N PHE A 103 10.15 6.50 -8.00
CA PHE A 103 10.33 5.06 -8.10
C PHE A 103 11.67 4.61 -7.52
N VAL A 104 12.77 5.30 -7.84
CA VAL A 104 14.10 5.00 -7.27
C VAL A 104 14.11 5.13 -5.76
N ARG A 105 13.43 6.13 -5.19
CA ARG A 105 13.28 6.26 -3.73
C ARG A 105 12.56 5.06 -3.11
N MET A 106 11.53 4.55 -3.78
CA MET A 106 10.83 3.33 -3.36
C MET A 106 11.76 2.11 -3.43
N LEU A 107 12.54 1.96 -4.51
CA LEU A 107 13.52 0.86 -4.65
C LEU A 107 14.56 0.88 -3.53
N MET A 108 15.07 2.06 -3.17
CA MET A 108 15.99 2.21 -2.02
C MET A 108 15.34 1.79 -0.69
N ALA A 109 14.04 2.04 -0.53
CA ALA A 109 13.32 1.56 0.65
C ALA A 109 13.28 0.03 0.65
N PHE A 110 12.87 -0.61 -0.45
CA PHE A 110 12.83 -2.07 -0.57
C PHE A 110 14.19 -2.74 -0.38
N GLU A 111 15.26 -2.16 -0.94
CA GLU A 111 16.64 -2.67 -0.80
C GLU A 111 17.03 -2.91 0.66
N ARG A 112 16.65 -1.99 1.55
CA ARG A 112 16.96 -2.07 2.99
C ARG A 112 16.26 -3.22 3.70
N TRP A 113 15.19 -3.77 3.12
CA TRP A 113 14.39 -4.84 3.69
C TRP A 113 14.60 -6.18 3.00
N LEU A 114 15.40 -6.23 1.92
CA LEU A 114 15.73 -7.50 1.27
C LEU A 114 16.58 -8.34 2.21
N PRO A 115 16.14 -9.55 2.61
CA PRO A 115 16.88 -10.44 3.49
C PRO A 115 17.93 -11.23 2.69
N LEU A 116 18.80 -10.53 1.96
CA LEU A 116 19.82 -11.12 1.11
C LEU A 116 21.23 -10.78 1.63
N PRO A 117 22.21 -11.70 1.48
CA PRO A 117 23.59 -11.49 1.95
C PRO A 117 24.27 -10.26 1.34
N GLU A 118 23.96 -9.96 0.07
CA GLU A 118 24.57 -8.86 -0.68
C GLU A 118 23.52 -7.88 -1.20
N PRO A 119 23.90 -6.58 -1.32
CA PRO A 119 23.02 -5.59 -1.92
C PRO A 119 22.73 -5.95 -3.37
N SER A 120 21.45 -6.00 -3.72
CA SER A 120 20.94 -6.20 -5.08
C SER A 120 21.07 -4.94 -5.94
N GLN A 121 21.33 -3.79 -5.30
CA GLN A 121 21.52 -2.49 -5.96
C GLN A 121 20.36 -2.13 -6.88
N LEU A 122 19.11 -2.33 -6.42
CA LEU A 122 17.89 -2.13 -7.20
C LEU A 122 17.80 -0.76 -7.88
N ARG A 123 18.43 0.27 -7.30
CA ARG A 123 18.49 1.65 -7.84
C ARG A 123 19.34 1.81 -9.11
N GLN A 124 20.12 0.80 -9.51
CA GLN A 124 20.91 0.87 -10.74
C GLN A 124 19.96 1.12 -11.94
N PRO A 125 20.29 2.05 -12.86
CA PRO A 125 19.35 2.49 -13.89
C PRO A 125 18.71 1.35 -14.71
N ALA A 126 19.51 0.36 -15.13
CA ALA A 126 19.03 -0.78 -15.89
C ALA A 126 18.06 -1.65 -15.09
N PHE A 127 18.38 -1.94 -13.82
CA PHE A 127 17.54 -2.77 -12.98
C PHE A 127 16.27 -2.02 -12.53
N ALA A 128 16.39 -0.74 -12.21
CA ALA A 128 15.26 0.12 -11.90
C ALA A 128 14.28 0.21 -13.08
N GLN A 129 14.78 0.38 -14.30
CA GLN A 129 13.93 0.39 -15.48
C GLN A 129 13.23 -0.96 -15.68
N TYR A 130 13.96 -2.07 -15.57
CA TYR A 130 13.38 -3.41 -15.67
C TYR A 130 12.26 -3.65 -14.64
N LEU A 131 12.47 -3.26 -13.38
CA LEU A 131 11.47 -3.38 -12.34
C LEU A 131 10.27 -2.45 -12.56
N TYR A 132 10.50 -1.27 -13.13
CA TYR A 132 9.43 -0.35 -13.50
C TYR A 132 8.56 -0.95 -14.60
N ASP A 133 9.16 -1.53 -15.64
CA ASP A 133 8.45 -2.14 -16.76
C ASP A 133 7.57 -3.32 -16.30
N LEU A 134 8.07 -4.13 -15.37
CA LEU A 134 7.30 -5.23 -14.78
C LEU A 134 6.18 -4.75 -13.84
N SER A 135 6.41 -3.71 -13.06
CA SER A 135 5.47 -3.25 -12.02
C SER A 135 4.48 -2.19 -12.49
N GLY A 136 4.78 -1.49 -13.59
CA GLY A 136 4.03 -0.31 -14.03
C GLY A 136 4.02 0.83 -13.01
N GLY A 137 5.00 0.87 -12.09
CA GLY A 137 5.05 1.86 -11.00
C GLY A 137 4.11 1.58 -9.82
N TRP A 138 3.40 0.45 -9.81
CA TRP A 138 2.53 0.07 -8.70
C TRP A 138 3.33 -0.58 -7.57
N ILE A 139 3.23 -0.04 -6.36
CA ILE A 139 3.97 -0.53 -5.17
C ILE A 139 3.67 -2.00 -4.90
N GLY A 140 2.40 -2.39 -4.98
CA GLY A 140 1.98 -3.77 -4.76
C GLY A 140 2.55 -4.73 -5.80
N GLU A 141 2.58 -4.33 -7.07
CA GLU A 141 3.16 -5.13 -8.15
C GLU A 141 4.68 -5.23 -8.03
N LEU A 142 5.35 -4.12 -7.71
CA LEU A 142 6.79 -4.11 -7.46
C LEU A 142 7.14 -5.07 -6.33
N LYS A 143 6.43 -5.01 -5.20
CA LYS A 143 6.63 -5.94 -4.09
C LYS A 143 6.45 -7.38 -4.57
N ASP A 144 5.35 -7.69 -5.24
CA ASP A 144 5.06 -9.03 -5.72
C ASP A 144 6.16 -9.55 -6.67
N VAL A 145 6.69 -8.69 -7.56
CA VAL A 145 7.86 -8.99 -8.42
C VAL A 145 9.10 -9.29 -7.57
N LEU A 146 9.45 -8.42 -6.63
CA LEU A 146 10.61 -8.60 -5.75
C LEU A 146 10.49 -9.86 -4.90
N HIS A 147 9.31 -10.18 -4.37
CA HIS A 147 9.08 -11.40 -3.60
C HIS A 147 9.24 -12.67 -4.45
N ARG A 148 8.85 -12.65 -5.73
CA ARG A 148 9.08 -13.78 -6.64
C ARG A 148 10.57 -14.00 -6.86
N GLY A 149 11.30 -12.94 -7.20
CA GLY A 149 12.75 -13.03 -7.35
C GLY A 149 13.45 -13.43 -6.06
N LEU A 150 13.00 -12.91 -4.91
CA LEU A 150 13.56 -13.27 -3.60
C LEU A 150 13.33 -14.75 -3.27
N ARG A 151 12.14 -15.29 -3.55
CA ARG A 151 11.87 -16.73 -3.36
C ARG A 151 12.82 -17.57 -4.22
N TYR A 152 12.99 -17.20 -5.48
CA TYR A 152 13.90 -17.88 -6.39
C TYR A 152 15.35 -17.76 -5.89
N ALA A 153 15.78 -16.58 -5.48
CA ALA A 153 17.11 -16.33 -4.97
C ALA A 153 17.43 -17.18 -3.72
N ILE A 154 16.48 -17.28 -2.79
CA ILE A 154 16.63 -18.12 -1.60
C ILE A 154 16.70 -19.61 -1.98
N GLN A 155 15.86 -20.07 -2.89
CA GLN A 155 15.86 -21.46 -3.36
C GLN A 155 17.18 -21.85 -4.05
N HIS A 156 17.77 -20.91 -4.79
CA HIS A 156 19.02 -21.10 -5.52
C HIS A 156 20.26 -20.58 -4.78
N GLN A 157 20.12 -20.17 -3.51
CA GLN A 157 21.18 -19.66 -2.64
C GLN A 157 22.00 -18.52 -3.27
N THR A 158 21.37 -17.67 -4.06
CA THR A 158 22.04 -16.53 -4.69
C THR A 158 22.13 -15.36 -3.72
N PRO A 159 23.27 -14.64 -3.67
CA PRO A 159 23.50 -13.63 -2.64
C PRO A 159 22.76 -12.31 -2.89
N CYS A 160 22.28 -12.06 -4.10
CA CYS A 160 21.60 -10.83 -4.48
C CYS A 160 20.60 -11.07 -5.63
N LEU A 161 19.69 -10.12 -5.85
CA LEU A 161 18.82 -10.11 -7.03
C LEU A 161 19.55 -9.44 -8.19
N THR A 162 19.45 -10.06 -9.37
CA THR A 162 19.92 -9.50 -10.65
C THR A 162 18.81 -9.62 -11.69
N VAL A 163 18.92 -8.85 -12.77
CA VAL A 163 17.97 -8.93 -13.90
C VAL A 163 17.89 -10.36 -14.45
N ASP A 164 19.04 -11.00 -14.68
CA ASP A 164 19.12 -12.37 -15.20
C ASP A 164 18.41 -13.38 -14.28
N LEU A 165 18.59 -13.22 -12.96
CA LEU A 165 17.90 -14.05 -11.97
C LEU A 165 16.38 -13.84 -12.01
N MET A 166 15.94 -12.59 -12.11
CA MET A 166 14.51 -12.28 -12.18
C MET A 166 13.86 -12.82 -13.47
N GLN A 167 14.60 -12.82 -14.58
CA GLN A 167 14.17 -13.43 -15.84
C GLN A 167 14.09 -14.95 -15.72
N ALA A 168 15.10 -15.59 -15.13
CA ALA A 168 15.09 -17.04 -14.85
C ALA A 168 13.94 -17.45 -13.92
N ALA A 169 13.59 -16.58 -12.96
CA ALA A 169 12.46 -16.77 -12.06
C ALA A 169 11.08 -16.60 -12.75
N GLY A 170 11.04 -16.24 -14.04
CA GLY A 170 9.80 -16.03 -14.78
C GLY A 170 8.95 -14.89 -14.19
N CYS A 171 9.58 -13.81 -13.73
CA CYS A 171 8.85 -12.69 -13.13
C CYS A 171 8.01 -11.95 -14.17
N LEU A 172 6.72 -12.30 -14.26
CA LEU A 172 5.74 -11.63 -15.11
C LEU A 172 5.15 -10.38 -14.44
N SER A 173 4.75 -9.41 -15.26
CA SER A 173 3.94 -8.26 -14.85
C SER A 173 2.50 -8.68 -14.47
N ALA A 174 1.78 -7.81 -13.77
CA ALA A 174 0.35 -8.02 -13.48
C ALA A 174 -0.48 -8.26 -14.74
N LYS A 175 -0.16 -7.55 -15.82
CA LYS A 175 -0.88 -7.62 -17.10
C LYS A 175 -0.67 -8.97 -17.76
N GLU A 176 0.56 -9.46 -17.77
CA GLU A 176 0.92 -10.77 -18.34
C GLU A 176 0.31 -11.91 -17.52
N ARG A 177 0.32 -11.83 -16.18
CA ARG A 177 -0.33 -12.85 -15.32
C ARG A 177 -1.82 -13.00 -15.62
N ARG A 178 -2.54 -11.87 -15.76
CA ARG A 178 -3.97 -11.88 -16.10
C ARG A 178 -4.28 -12.45 -17.47
N ALA A 179 -3.31 -12.44 -18.39
CA ALA A 179 -3.47 -13.03 -19.72
C ALA A 179 -3.20 -14.55 -19.73
N VAL A 180 -2.52 -15.09 -18.71
CA VAL A 180 -2.22 -16.53 -18.57
C VAL A 180 -3.31 -17.27 -17.79
N ASP A 181 -4.08 -16.57 -16.95
CA ASP A 181 -5.22 -17.11 -16.19
C ASP A 181 -6.56 -17.14 -16.98
N ILE A 182 -6.52 -17.03 -18.33
CA ILE A 182 -7.70 -17.09 -19.23
C ILE A 182 -7.59 -18.29 -20.17
#